data_AF-A0A1Q4ZUU6-F1
#
_entry.id   AF-A0A1Q4ZUU6-F1
#
_cell.length_a   1.000
_cell.length_b   1.000
_cell.length_c   1.000
_cell.angle_alpha   90.00
_cell.angle_beta   90.00
_cell.angle_gamma   90.00
#
_symmetry.space_group_name_H-M   'P 1'
#
loop_
_entity.id
_entity.type
_entity.pdbx_description
1 polymer ?
#
loop_
_entity_poly.entity_id
_entity_poly.type
_entity_poly.pdbx_seq_one_letter_code
_entity_poly.pdbx_strand_id
1 'polypeptide(L)'
;MDGFGPLNLMPHPCRQWAERGGKHKDPDREPRRRRRATCNRYGGVRHLFAALDLTKDKLYGHIKPVKKRTQFLELCRYLRTLHPPTVRIAIDSDNFSPHLTTKKCQRVGTWAAANNVEMAYTPTNSSWLNRIEAQFTALRYFTLDGTDHADHREQGSMIRRYIIWRNRHADDGRLRAVVHRANVA
;
A
#
# COMPACT_ATOMS: atom_id res chain seq x y z
N MET A 1 -5.24 7.21 6.18
CA MET A 1 -4.29 6.14 6.57
C MET A 1 -5.02 4.84 6.44
N ASP A 2 -4.39 3.81 5.88
CA ASP A 2 -5.02 2.49 5.74
C ASP A 2 -3.98 1.39 5.49
N GLY A 3 -4.40 0.13 5.56
CA GLY A 3 -3.60 -1.05 5.27
C GLY A 3 -3.93 -1.67 3.91
N PHE A 4 -2.95 -1.67 3.01
CA PHE A 4 -2.97 -2.33 1.72
C PHE A 4 -2.48 -3.79 1.79
N GLY A 5 -3.17 -4.68 1.09
CA GLY A 5 -2.86 -6.10 1.01
C GLY A 5 -4.11 -6.96 0.82
N PRO A 6 -3.98 -8.29 0.75
CA PRO A 6 -2.79 -9.09 1.05
C PRO A 6 -1.67 -8.94 0.00
N LEU A 7 -0.43 -8.72 0.46
CA LEU A 7 0.77 -8.79 -0.38
C LEU A 7 1.23 -10.25 -0.46
N ASN A 8 0.69 -10.96 -1.44
CA ASN A 8 1.02 -12.36 -1.72
C ASN A 8 2.18 -12.45 -2.71
N LEU A 9 3.00 -13.48 -2.58
CA LEU A 9 4.03 -13.83 -3.57
C LEU A 9 3.40 -14.65 -4.70
N MET A 10 2.66 -13.96 -5.56
CA MET A 10 2.06 -14.54 -6.74
C MET A 10 2.39 -13.69 -7.98
N PRO A 11 2.45 -14.30 -9.17
CA PRO A 11 2.52 -13.52 -10.40
C PRO A 11 1.29 -12.64 -10.52
N HIS A 12 1.50 -11.35 -10.72
CA HIS A 12 0.45 -10.38 -10.95
C HIS A 12 0.25 -10.18 -12.45
N PRO A 13 -0.94 -10.48 -13.02
CA PRO A 13 -1.18 -10.28 -14.44
C PRO A 13 -1.04 -8.80 -14.80
N CYS A 14 -0.55 -8.53 -16.01
CA CYS A 14 -0.57 -7.20 -16.63
C CYS A 14 -0.60 -7.37 -18.14
N ARG A 15 -0.93 -6.28 -18.83
CA ARG A 15 -0.85 -6.20 -20.29
C ARG A 15 0.55 -5.70 -20.65
N GLN A 16 1.23 -6.45 -21.49
CA GLN A 16 2.51 -6.06 -22.06
C GLN A 16 2.46 -6.30 -23.55
N TRP A 17 3.07 -5.40 -24.32
CA TRP A 17 3.36 -5.67 -25.72
C TRP A 17 4.38 -6.79 -25.78
N ALA A 18 3.99 -7.90 -26.36
CA ALA A 18 4.85 -9.02 -26.63
C ALA A 18 4.47 -9.53 -28.01
N GLU A 19 5.46 -9.94 -28.79
CA GLU A 19 5.22 -10.65 -30.03
C GLU A 19 4.38 -11.90 -29.73
N ARG A 20 3.39 -12.18 -30.59
CA ARG A 20 2.41 -13.25 -30.37
C ARG A 20 3.16 -14.58 -30.26
N GLY A 21 3.14 -15.18 -29.08
CA GLY A 21 3.77 -16.47 -28.83
C GLY A 21 2.96 -17.61 -29.43
N GLY A 22 3.54 -18.30 -30.41
CA GLY A 22 3.01 -19.51 -31.06
C GLY A 22 4.12 -20.09 -31.95
N LYS A 23 4.33 -21.41 -31.88
CA LYS A 23 5.35 -22.23 -32.56
C LYS A 23 6.36 -21.46 -33.44
N HIS A 24 7.60 -21.39 -32.95
CA HIS A 24 8.84 -21.14 -33.70
C HIS A 24 8.69 -20.44 -35.05
N LYS A 25 8.66 -19.10 -35.06
CA LYS A 25 9.14 -18.35 -36.24
C LYS A 25 10.66 -18.25 -36.27
N ASP A 26 11.29 -18.42 -35.11
CA ASP A 26 12.74 -18.37 -34.92
C ASP A 26 13.14 -19.58 -34.03
N PRO A 27 13.91 -20.54 -34.57
CA PRO A 27 14.37 -21.72 -33.83
C PRO A 27 15.45 -21.40 -32.80
N ASP A 28 16.18 -20.29 -32.93
CA ASP A 28 17.26 -19.90 -32.00
C ASP A 28 16.75 -19.09 -30.81
N ARG A 29 15.45 -18.79 -30.79
CA ARG A 29 14.85 -17.94 -29.77
C ARG A 29 14.46 -18.72 -28.52
N GLU A 30 15.02 -18.28 -27.39
CA GLU A 30 14.69 -18.80 -26.07
C GLU A 30 13.17 -18.74 -25.78
N PRO A 31 12.58 -19.84 -25.26
CA PRO A 31 11.18 -19.87 -24.88
C PRO A 31 10.85 -18.78 -23.87
N ARG A 32 9.65 -18.20 -24.01
CA ARG A 32 9.16 -17.23 -23.02
C ARG A 32 9.17 -17.86 -21.64
N ARG A 33 9.82 -17.20 -20.67
CA ARG A 33 9.78 -17.59 -19.26
C ARG A 33 8.32 -17.79 -18.82
N ARG A 34 7.96 -19.03 -18.50
CA ARG A 34 6.64 -19.38 -18.00
C ARG A 34 6.43 -18.70 -16.65
N ARG A 35 5.29 -18.04 -16.46
CA ARG A 35 4.90 -17.51 -15.15
C ARG A 35 4.60 -18.66 -14.20
N ARG A 36 5.01 -18.54 -12.94
CA ARG A 36 4.73 -19.55 -11.91
C ARG A 36 3.23 -19.78 -11.79
N ALA A 37 2.80 -21.02 -11.59
CA ALA A 37 1.38 -21.30 -11.33
C ALA A 37 0.98 -20.77 -9.94
N THR A 38 -0.26 -20.29 -9.80
CA THR A 38 -0.78 -19.70 -8.55
C THR A 38 -1.31 -20.73 -7.55
N CYS A 39 -1.24 -22.02 -7.86
CA CYS A 39 -1.79 -23.11 -7.05
C CYS A 39 -1.11 -23.28 -5.69
N ASN A 40 0.20 -22.98 -5.62
CA ASN A 40 1.01 -23.21 -4.43
C ASN A 40 1.52 -21.87 -3.87
N ARG A 41 1.15 -21.55 -2.62
CA ARG A 41 1.48 -20.28 -1.95
C ARG A 41 2.10 -20.54 -0.57
N TYR A 42 3.39 -20.88 -0.55
CA TYR A 42 4.10 -21.24 0.69
C TYR A 42 4.76 -20.05 1.40
N GLY A 43 4.95 -18.92 0.70
CA GLY A 43 5.67 -17.76 1.23
C GLY A 43 4.89 -16.92 2.25
N GLY A 44 3.63 -17.27 2.55
CA GLY A 44 2.77 -16.47 3.41
C GLY A 44 2.47 -15.08 2.84
N VAL A 45 1.93 -14.21 3.69
CA VAL A 45 1.40 -12.90 3.32
C VAL A 45 2.12 -11.78 4.07
N ARG A 46 2.22 -10.61 3.44
CA ARG A 46 2.57 -9.35 4.10
C ARG A 46 1.44 -8.33 3.95
N HIS A 47 1.47 -7.33 4.81
CA HIS A 47 0.51 -6.22 4.81
C HIS A 47 1.29 -4.91 4.84
N LEU A 48 0.92 -3.98 3.99
CA LEU A 48 1.48 -2.63 4.00
C LEU A 48 0.53 -1.73 4.79
N PHE A 49 0.96 -1.21 5.94
CA PHE A 49 0.31 -0.06 6.55
C PHE A 49 0.88 1.20 5.94
N ALA A 50 0.05 2.13 5.50
CA ALA A 50 0.52 3.37 4.90
C ALA A 50 -0.31 4.59 5.33
N ALA A 51 0.33 5.75 5.26
CA ALA A 51 -0.30 7.04 5.50
C ALA A 51 0.13 8.05 4.44
N LEU A 52 -0.82 8.88 4.02
CA LEU A 52 -0.60 10.01 3.14
C LEU A 52 -0.70 11.28 3.97
N ASP A 53 0.39 12.05 4.04
CA ASP A 53 0.39 13.40 4.59
C ASP A 53 -0.13 14.35 3.50
N LEU A 54 -1.33 14.88 3.69
CA LEU A 54 -2.00 15.77 2.75
C LEU A 54 -1.34 17.16 2.66
N THR A 55 -0.61 17.58 3.68
CA THR A 55 0.03 18.90 3.72
C THR A 55 1.33 18.92 2.92
N LYS A 56 2.11 17.83 3.03
CA LYS A 56 3.41 17.70 2.34
C LYS A 56 3.31 16.88 1.05
N ASP A 57 2.14 16.32 0.77
CA ASP A 57 1.92 15.29 -0.24
C ASP A 57 2.99 14.19 -0.18
N LYS A 58 3.13 13.56 0.99
CA LYS A 58 4.11 12.48 1.22
C LYS A 58 3.44 11.19 1.65
N LEU A 59 3.79 10.10 0.98
CA LEU A 59 3.38 8.75 1.30
C LEU A 59 4.41 8.08 2.22
N TYR A 60 3.95 7.47 3.30
CA TYR A 60 4.76 6.68 4.23
C TYR A 60 4.19 5.27 4.30
N GLY A 61 5.05 4.25 4.44
CA GLY A 61 4.60 2.87 4.39
C GLY A 61 5.49 1.90 5.16
N HIS A 62 4.86 1.06 6.00
CA HIS A 62 5.50 0.01 6.77
C HIS A 62 4.93 -1.37 6.39
N ILE A 63 5.79 -2.25 5.89
CA ILE A 63 5.43 -3.63 5.57
C ILE A 63 5.55 -4.49 6.84
N LYS A 64 4.49 -5.23 7.15
CA LYS A 64 4.33 -6.02 8.37
C LYS A 64 3.83 -7.43 8.05
N PRO A 65 4.17 -8.43 8.88
CA PRO A 65 3.71 -9.80 8.71
C PRO A 65 2.23 -10.00 9.04
N VAL A 66 1.64 -9.13 9.86
CA VAL A 66 0.24 -9.24 10.31
C VAL A 66 -0.46 -7.87 10.32
N LYS A 67 -1.76 -7.84 10.03
CA LYS A 67 -2.62 -6.64 10.07
C LYS A 67 -3.33 -6.51 11.43
N LYS A 68 -2.58 -6.24 12.52
CA LYS A 68 -3.13 -6.05 13.88
C LYS A 68 -2.92 -4.64 14.43
N ARG A 69 -3.61 -4.32 15.52
CA ARG A 69 -3.60 -3.01 16.20
C ARG A 69 -2.22 -2.55 16.66
N THR A 70 -1.35 -3.49 17.07
CA THR A 70 0.03 -3.15 17.45
C THR A 70 0.80 -2.58 16.26
N GLN A 71 0.72 -3.23 15.10
CA GLN A 71 1.39 -2.79 13.88
C GLN A 71 0.82 -1.47 13.36
N PHE A 72 -0.49 -1.27 13.50
CA PHE A 72 -1.13 0.02 13.23
C PHE A 72 -0.53 1.14 14.12
N LEU A 73 -0.49 0.93 15.44
CA LEU A 73 0.07 1.90 16.39
C LEU A 73 1.56 2.18 16.17
N GLU A 74 2.35 1.19 15.72
CA GLU A 74 3.74 1.42 15.34
C GLU A 74 3.85 2.46 14.21
N LEU A 75 2.97 2.42 13.20
CA LEU A 75 2.94 3.44 12.16
C LEU A 75 2.44 4.78 12.70
N CYS A 76 1.37 4.81 13.52
CA CYS A 76 0.87 6.05 14.11
C CYS A 76 1.93 6.76 14.97
N ARG A 77 2.69 6.00 15.77
CA ARG A 77 3.82 6.51 16.56
C ARG A 77 4.90 7.11 15.68
N TYR A 78 5.28 6.41 14.61
CA TYR A 78 6.22 6.94 13.63
C TYR A 78 5.72 8.24 13.00
N LEU A 79 4.46 8.32 12.58
CA LEU A 79 3.90 9.54 12.02
C LEU A 79 3.93 10.68 13.04
N ARG A 80 3.64 10.40 14.31
CA ARG A 80 3.71 11.41 15.38
C ARG A 80 5.11 12.00 15.52
N THR A 81 6.18 11.23 15.32
CA THR A 81 7.55 11.77 15.40
C THR A 81 7.92 12.68 14.24
N LEU A 82 7.11 12.75 13.17
CA LEU A 82 7.34 13.62 12.01
C LEU A 82 6.81 15.05 12.18
N HIS A 83 6.09 15.31 13.28
CA HIS A 83 5.46 16.60 13.58
C HIS A 83 5.82 17.05 15.00
N PRO A 84 5.90 18.37 15.29
CA PRO A 84 6.13 18.86 16.65
C PRO A 84 5.05 18.38 17.64
N PRO A 85 5.38 18.03 18.91
CA PRO A 85 4.43 17.57 19.93
C PRO A 85 3.24 18.52 20.17
N THR A 86 3.45 19.82 20.01
CA THR A 86 2.45 20.87 20.22
C THR A 86 1.42 20.99 19.10
N VAL A 87 1.74 20.50 17.90
CA VAL A 87 0.82 20.53 16.75
C VAL A 87 -0.12 19.34 16.83
N ARG A 88 -1.43 19.61 16.79
CA ARG A 88 -2.45 18.56 16.70
C ARG A 88 -2.44 17.96 15.30
N ILE A 89 -2.42 16.63 15.21
CA ILE A 89 -2.55 15.92 13.93
C ILE A 89 -3.87 15.14 13.91
N ALA A 90 -4.57 15.18 12.78
CA ALA A 90 -5.74 14.34 12.54
C ALA A 90 -5.34 13.17 11.63
N ILE A 91 -5.69 11.95 12.05
CA ILE A 91 -5.48 10.74 11.27
C ILE A 91 -6.85 10.22 10.84
N ASP A 92 -7.17 10.45 9.58
CA ASP A 92 -8.33 9.84 8.92
C ASP A 92 -8.01 8.38 8.59
N SER A 93 -8.87 7.45 8.99
CA SER A 93 -8.71 6.02 8.76
C SER A 93 -10.05 5.36 8.44
N ASP A 94 -10.04 4.19 7.80
CA ASP A 94 -11.25 3.38 7.73
C ASP A 94 -11.67 2.86 9.11
N ASN A 95 -12.89 2.34 9.23
CA ASN A 95 -13.43 1.81 10.48
C ASN A 95 -13.02 0.34 10.76
N PHE A 96 -11.90 -0.11 10.19
CA PHE A 96 -11.41 -1.46 10.41
C PHE A 96 -11.04 -1.69 11.88
N SER A 97 -11.42 -2.84 12.45
CA SER A 97 -11.34 -3.12 13.89
C SER A 97 -9.98 -2.81 14.55
N PRO A 98 -8.81 -3.16 13.96
CA PRO A 98 -7.50 -2.72 14.45
C PRO A 98 -7.30 -1.22 14.63
N HIS A 99 -7.95 -0.37 13.82
CA HIS A 99 -7.84 1.08 13.89
C HIS A 99 -8.73 1.66 15.00
N LEU A 100 -9.79 0.96 15.37
CA LEU A 100 -10.77 1.45 16.33
C LEU A 100 -10.30 1.33 17.79
N THR A 101 -10.70 2.32 18.58
CA THR A 101 -10.85 2.17 20.03
C THR A 101 -12.13 1.37 20.28
N THR A 102 -12.02 0.24 20.96
CA THR A 102 -13.19 -0.61 21.27
C THR A 102 -13.30 -0.81 22.78
N LYS A 103 -14.47 -1.24 23.26
CA LYS A 103 -14.66 -1.61 24.69
C LYS A 103 -13.60 -2.59 25.17
N LYS A 104 -13.23 -3.57 24.33
CA LYS A 104 -12.24 -4.62 24.66
C LYS A 104 -10.81 -4.13 24.62
N CYS A 105 -10.49 -3.08 23.87
CA CYS A 105 -9.14 -2.57 23.81
C CYS A 105 -9.14 -1.10 23.39
N GLN A 106 -8.67 -0.25 24.30
CA GLN A 106 -8.71 1.21 24.18
C GLN A 106 -7.39 1.82 23.71
N ARG A 107 -6.38 0.98 23.42
CA ARG A 107 -4.99 1.40 23.15
C ARG A 107 -4.84 2.51 22.09
N VAL A 108 -5.69 2.52 21.06
CA VAL A 108 -5.65 3.57 20.03
C VAL A 108 -6.09 4.91 20.60
N GLY A 109 -7.26 4.97 21.23
CA GLY A 109 -7.81 6.19 21.83
C GLY A 109 -6.94 6.73 22.96
N THR A 110 -6.46 5.85 23.85
CA THR A 110 -5.53 6.26 24.93
C THR A 110 -4.25 6.86 24.36
N TRP A 111 -3.66 6.23 23.34
CA TRP A 111 -2.47 6.77 22.70
C TRP A 111 -2.75 8.10 22.01
N ALA A 112 -3.86 8.21 21.29
CA ALA A 112 -4.21 9.41 20.54
C ALA A 112 -4.41 10.62 21.48
N ALA A 113 -5.17 10.44 22.57
CA ALA A 113 -5.39 11.46 23.58
C ALA A 113 -4.07 11.93 24.23
N ALA A 114 -3.17 10.99 24.55
CA ALA A 114 -1.88 11.31 25.17
C ALA A 114 -0.89 11.99 24.21
N ASN A 115 -1.12 11.96 22.89
CA ASN A 115 -0.16 12.43 21.88
C ASN A 115 -0.66 13.63 21.06
N ASN A 116 -1.74 14.30 21.49
CA ASN A 116 -2.37 15.38 20.75
C ASN A 116 -2.75 14.95 19.31
N VAL A 117 -3.35 13.76 19.21
CA VAL A 117 -3.80 13.16 17.95
C VAL A 117 -5.31 12.98 17.98
N GLU A 118 -5.95 13.37 16.90
CA GLU A 118 -7.35 13.05 16.63
C GLU A 118 -7.44 11.87 15.67
N MET A 119 -8.27 10.90 16.03
CA MET A 119 -8.61 9.79 15.15
C MET A 119 -9.99 10.04 14.54
N ALA A 120 -10.04 10.19 13.23
CA ALA A 120 -11.28 10.30 12.48
C ALA A 120 -11.49 9.05 11.63
N TYR A 121 -12.74 8.59 11.56
CA TYR A 121 -13.08 7.36 10.86
C TYR A 121 -14.07 7.62 9.74
N THR A 122 -13.82 7.03 8.57
CA THR A 122 -14.79 7.09 7.47
C THR A 122 -16.03 6.25 7.80
N PRO A 123 -17.22 6.61 7.31
CA PRO A 123 -18.40 5.76 7.42
C PRO A 123 -18.18 4.40 6.78
N THR A 124 -18.95 3.41 7.22
CA THR A 124 -18.90 2.05 6.68
C THR A 124 -19.10 2.07 5.16
N ASN A 125 -18.32 1.26 4.43
CA ASN A 125 -18.37 1.14 2.97
C ASN A 125 -18.14 2.46 2.20
N SER A 126 -17.46 3.44 2.81
CA SER A 126 -17.15 4.73 2.17
C SER A 126 -15.68 4.87 1.81
N SER A 127 -15.15 3.84 1.14
CA SER A 127 -13.73 3.71 0.79
C SER A 127 -13.27 4.84 -0.16
N TRP A 128 -14.17 5.34 -1.01
CA TRP A 128 -13.97 6.50 -1.89
C TRP A 128 -13.62 7.81 -1.16
N LEU A 129 -13.98 7.95 0.12
CA LEU A 129 -13.57 9.11 0.93
C LEU A 129 -12.11 9.00 1.38
N ASN A 130 -11.54 7.79 1.41
CA ASN A 130 -10.20 7.54 1.89
C ASN A 130 -9.16 7.79 0.79
N ARG A 131 -8.68 9.04 0.69
CA ARG A 131 -7.74 9.50 -0.35
C ARG A 131 -6.48 8.65 -0.56
N ILE A 132 -6.09 7.84 0.44
CA ILE A 132 -4.93 6.94 0.30
C ILE A 132 -5.22 5.74 -0.61
N GLU A 133 -6.48 5.35 -0.81
CA GLU A 133 -6.84 4.21 -1.65
C GLU A 133 -6.44 4.42 -3.11
N ALA A 134 -6.62 5.62 -3.64
CA ALA A 134 -6.12 5.96 -4.97
C ALA A 134 -4.60 5.88 -5.08
N GLN A 135 -3.87 6.16 -3.99
CA GLN A 135 -2.42 5.96 -3.94
C GLN A 135 -2.04 4.48 -3.95
N PHE A 136 -2.87 3.61 -3.36
CA PHE A 136 -2.68 2.16 -3.44
C PHE A 136 -2.90 1.61 -4.84
N THR A 137 -3.86 2.15 -5.59
CA THR A 137 -4.04 1.82 -7.01
C THR A 137 -2.79 2.16 -7.81
N ALA A 138 -2.22 3.35 -7.62
CA ALA A 138 -0.96 3.73 -8.25
C ALA A 138 0.20 2.82 -7.81
N LEU A 139 0.34 2.54 -6.51
CA LEU A 139 1.36 1.65 -5.99
C LEU A 139 1.28 0.26 -6.64
N ARG A 140 0.08 -0.32 -6.71
CA ARG A 140 -0.16 -1.61 -7.36
C ARG A 140 0.29 -1.58 -8.82
N TYR A 141 -0.13 -0.55 -9.55
CA TYR A 141 0.18 -0.38 -10.97
C TYR A 141 1.69 -0.34 -11.23
N PHE A 142 2.44 0.43 -10.43
CA PHE A 142 3.88 0.62 -10.65
C PHE A 142 4.75 -0.49 -10.07
N THR A 143 4.29 -1.23 -9.05
CA THR A 143 5.16 -2.15 -8.29
C THR A 143 4.75 -3.62 -8.33
N LEU A 144 3.47 -3.91 -8.58
CA LEU A 144 2.93 -5.26 -8.51
C LEU A 144 2.50 -5.73 -9.89
N ASP A 145 1.70 -4.94 -10.61
CA ASP A 145 1.14 -5.39 -11.89
C ASP A 145 2.26 -5.77 -12.88
N GLY A 146 2.19 -7.00 -13.39
CA GLY A 146 3.15 -7.52 -14.37
C GLY A 146 4.37 -8.20 -13.74
N THR A 147 4.53 -8.17 -12.42
CA THR A 147 5.66 -8.77 -11.72
C THR A 147 5.39 -10.20 -11.25
N ASP A 148 6.46 -10.93 -10.97
CA ASP A 148 6.45 -12.24 -10.31
C ASP A 148 7.61 -12.28 -9.32
N HIS A 149 7.48 -11.50 -8.24
CA HIS A 149 8.49 -11.40 -7.18
C HIS A 149 8.74 -12.77 -6.56
N ALA A 150 10.02 -13.11 -6.39
CA ALA A 150 10.46 -14.39 -5.86
C ALA A 150 10.24 -14.47 -4.34
N ASP A 151 10.46 -13.36 -3.63
CA ASP A 151 10.33 -13.30 -2.17
C ASP A 151 9.80 -11.95 -1.66
N HIS A 152 9.49 -11.91 -0.36
CA HIS A 152 8.95 -10.70 0.30
C HIS A 152 9.99 -9.58 0.43
N ARG A 153 11.28 -9.88 0.36
CA ARG A 153 12.35 -8.88 0.41
C ARG A 153 12.39 -8.12 -0.92
N GLU A 154 12.27 -8.81 -2.04
CA GLU A 154 12.17 -8.23 -3.37
C GLU A 154 10.91 -7.37 -3.51
N GLN A 155 9.73 -7.94 -3.22
CA GLN A 155 8.47 -7.20 -3.28
C GLN A 155 8.50 -5.96 -2.35
N GLY A 156 9.03 -6.12 -1.13
CA GLY A 156 9.15 -5.00 -0.19
C GLY A 156 10.17 -3.95 -0.61
N SER A 157 11.26 -4.33 -1.28
CA SER A 157 12.23 -3.41 -1.87
C SER A 157 11.59 -2.57 -2.98
N MET A 158 10.81 -3.20 -3.86
CA MET A 158 10.10 -2.50 -4.95
C MET A 158 9.07 -1.51 -4.43
N ILE A 159 8.29 -1.89 -3.41
CA ILE A 159 7.35 -0.98 -2.74
C ILE A 159 8.08 0.22 -2.14
N ARG A 160 9.20 0.01 -1.43
CA ARG A 160 9.99 1.10 -0.84
C ARG A 160 10.56 2.04 -1.89
N ARG A 161 11.12 1.48 -2.98
CA ARG A 161 11.63 2.27 -4.11
C ARG A 161 10.55 3.14 -4.72
N TYR A 162 9.35 2.59 -4.91
CA TYR A 162 8.21 3.35 -5.39
C TYR A 162 7.81 4.47 -4.43
N ILE A 163 7.71 4.22 -3.12
CA ILE A 163 7.37 5.29 -2.16
C ILE A 163 8.39 6.43 -2.23
N ILE A 164 9.69 6.11 -2.30
CA ILE A 164 10.75 7.12 -2.45
C ILE A 164 10.60 7.89 -3.77
N TRP A 165 10.39 7.18 -4.88
CA TRP A 165 10.19 7.79 -6.20
C TRP A 165 8.96 8.69 -6.22
N ARG A 166 7.80 8.19 -5.77
CA ARG A 166 6.52 8.91 -5.70
C ARG A 166 6.65 10.19 -4.89
N ASN A 167 7.33 10.15 -3.74
CA ASN A 167 7.54 11.33 -2.91
C ASN A 167 8.49 12.37 -3.52
N ARG A 168 9.26 12.02 -4.56
CA ARG A 168 10.10 12.95 -5.33
C ARG A 168 9.45 13.42 -6.63
N HIS A 169 8.36 12.79 -7.05
CA HIS A 169 7.70 13.01 -8.36
C HIS A 169 6.18 13.12 -8.20
N ALA A 170 5.72 13.83 -7.18
CA ALA A 170 4.29 14.01 -6.89
C ALA A 170 3.54 14.76 -8.02
N ASP A 171 4.29 15.47 -8.86
CA ASP A 171 3.84 16.20 -10.03
C ASP A 171 3.88 15.38 -11.34
N ASP A 172 4.36 14.14 -11.31
CA ASP A 172 4.41 13.27 -12.49
C ASP A 172 3.01 13.07 -13.09
N GLY A 173 2.88 13.39 -14.38
CA GLY A 173 1.60 13.38 -15.09
C GLY A 173 0.97 11.98 -15.15
N ARG A 174 1.77 10.92 -15.24
CA ARG A 174 1.27 9.55 -15.29
C ARG A 174 0.79 9.09 -13.92
N LEU A 175 1.53 9.41 -12.86
CA LEU A 175 1.10 9.18 -11.48
C LEU A 175 -0.24 9.88 -11.21
N ARG A 176 -0.34 11.17 -11.54
CA ARG A 176 -1.59 11.95 -11.38
C ARG A 176 -2.73 11.33 -12.16
N ALA A 177 -2.53 10.94 -13.42
CA ALA A 177 -3.56 10.32 -14.23
C ALA A 177 -4.10 9.01 -13.60
N VAL A 178 -3.22 8.16 -13.06
CA VAL A 178 -3.62 6.91 -12.38
C VAL A 178 -4.39 7.21 -11.09
N VAL A 179 -3.90 8.14 -10.27
CA VAL A 179 -4.56 8.55 -9.02
C VAL A 179 -5.93 9.20 -9.29
N HIS A 180 -6.03 10.11 -10.25
CA HIS A 180 -7.29 10.76 -10.62
C HIS A 180 -8.31 9.75 -11.13
N ARG A 181 -7.91 8.82 -12.00
CA ARG A 181 -8.81 7.76 -12.47
C ARG A 181 -9.35 6.91 -11.32
N ALA A 182 -8.52 6.64 -10.32
CA ALA A 182 -8.92 5.86 -9.14
C ALA A 182 -9.84 6.64 -8.17
N ASN A 183 -9.77 7.97 -8.15
CA ASN A 183 -10.63 8.81 -7.31
C ASN A 183 -12.03 9.05 -7.90
N VAL A 184 -12.22 8.81 -9.21
CA VAL A 184 -13.48 9.07 -9.94
C VAL A 184 -14.28 7.77 -10.18
N ALA A 185 -13.69 6.62 -9.85
CA ALA A 185 -14.30 5.30 -9.95
C ALA A 185 -14.96 4.88 -8.63
#